data_AF-A0A7S0JCD5-F1
#
_entry.id   AF-A0A7S0JCD5-F1
#
_cell.length_a   1.000
_cell.length_b   1.000
_cell.length_c   1.000
_cell.angle_alpha   90.00
_cell.angle_beta   90.00
_cell.angle_gamma   90.00
#
_symmetry.space_group_name_H-M   'P 1'
#
loop_
_entity.id
_entity.type
_entity.pdbx_description
1 polymer ?
#
loop_
_entity_poly.entity_id
_entity_poly.type
_entity_poly.pdbx_seq_one_letter_code
_entity_poly.pdbx_strand_id
1 'polypeptide(L)'
;MAALNSLAVGWSPPLPTPRQLDFMRTELAQFMHFGPNTFWDPPREYLYSPNPTYHNCYSTQIDHGWQTGAHYPCLAPEVFAPTDLDCDDWMRAAQAMGTKEICLTAAHEGGFALWP
;
A
#
# COMPACT_ATOMS: atom_id res chain seq x y z
N MET A 1 22.67 54.32 18.88
CA MET A 1 23.25 53.24 18.07
C MET A 1 22.11 52.42 17.49
N ALA A 2 22.20 52.11 16.20
CA ALA A 2 21.09 51.83 15.29
C ALA A 2 20.22 50.62 15.65
N ALA A 3 18.92 50.79 15.47
CA ALA A 3 17.95 49.71 15.34
C ALA A 3 18.33 48.84 14.14
N LEU A 4 18.50 47.53 14.36
CA LEU A 4 18.62 46.56 13.28
C LEU A 4 17.22 46.35 12.67
N ASN A 5 16.89 47.22 11.71
CA ASN A 5 15.91 46.94 10.67
C ASN A 5 16.41 45.75 9.86
N SER A 6 15.97 44.54 10.20
CA SER A 6 16.06 43.38 9.31
C SER A 6 14.71 43.21 8.63
N LEU A 7 14.67 43.57 7.36
CA LEU A 7 13.61 43.20 6.42
C LEU A 7 13.69 41.68 6.18
N ALA A 8 13.30 40.88 7.17
CA ALA A 8 13.08 39.46 6.96
C ALA A 8 11.69 39.29 6.33
N VAL A 9 11.66 39.10 5.01
CA VAL A 9 10.46 38.62 4.31
C VAL A 9 9.94 37.41 5.09
N GLY A 10 8.69 37.51 5.57
CA GLY A 10 8.12 36.72 6.66
C GLY A 10 8.03 35.21 6.41
N TRP A 11 9.16 34.53 6.56
CA TRP A 11 9.22 33.08 6.57
C TRP A 11 8.76 32.56 7.94
N SER A 12 7.59 31.91 7.96
CA SER A 12 7.19 31.02 9.04
C SER A 12 7.49 29.59 8.60
N PRO A 13 8.10 28.75 9.45
CA PRO A 13 8.24 27.34 9.13
C PRO A 13 6.86 26.69 8.98
N PRO A 14 6.71 25.66 8.13
CA PRO A 14 5.48 24.89 8.08
C PRO A 14 5.27 24.21 9.44
N LEU A 15 4.13 24.47 10.07
CA LEU A 15 3.69 23.78 11.28
C LEU A 15 2.68 22.68 10.91
N PRO A 16 2.70 21.53 11.59
CA PRO A 16 1.71 20.48 11.36
C PRO A 16 0.32 20.97 11.75
N THR A 17 -0.68 20.58 10.95
CA THR A 17 -2.10 20.71 11.33
C THR A 17 -2.41 19.84 12.55
N PRO A 18 -3.50 20.10 13.30
CA PRO A 18 -3.94 19.23 14.38
C PRO A 18 -4.06 17.75 13.97
N ARG A 19 -4.57 17.47 12.76
CA ARG A 19 -4.68 16.11 12.22
C ARG A 19 -3.32 15.45 11.99
N GLN A 20 -2.31 16.20 11.53
CA GLN A 20 -0.95 15.68 11.39
C GLN A 20 -0.31 15.41 12.75
N LEU A 21 -0.58 16.25 13.76
CA LEU A 21 -0.15 15.98 15.14
C LEU A 21 -0.78 14.70 15.69
N ASP A 22 -2.08 14.47 15.43
CA ASP A 22 -2.75 13.24 15.85
C ASP A 22 -2.17 12.00 15.16
N PHE A 23 -1.88 12.07 13.85
CA PHE A 23 -1.17 11.00 13.16
C PHE A 23 0.23 10.74 13.75
N MET A 24 0.99 11.80 14.06
CA MET A 24 2.31 11.62 14.70
C MET A 24 2.21 10.99 16.10
N ARG A 25 1.10 11.21 16.83
CA ARG A 25 0.82 10.57 18.13
C ARG A 25 0.42 9.10 18.01
N THR A 26 0.06 8.61 16.82
CA THR A 26 -0.14 7.18 16.55
C THR A 26 1.14 6.40 16.84
N GLU A 27 2.31 6.98 16.55
CA GLU A 27 3.67 6.44 16.74
C GLU A 27 3.97 5.17 15.92
N LEU A 28 3.15 4.12 16.07
CA LEU A 28 3.33 2.83 15.42
C LEU A 28 2.01 2.35 14.80
N ALA A 29 2.07 2.00 13.51
CA ALA A 29 0.98 1.44 12.73
C ALA A 29 1.42 0.17 11.99
N GLN A 30 0.49 -0.76 11.79
CA GLN A 30 0.72 -1.95 10.97
C GLN A 30 0.26 -1.69 9.53
N PHE A 31 1.06 -2.09 8.55
CA PHE A 31 0.64 -2.12 7.15
C PHE A 31 0.49 -3.58 6.71
N MET A 32 -0.66 -3.91 6.13
CA MET A 32 -0.99 -5.28 5.72
C MET A 32 -1.25 -5.33 4.22
N HIS A 33 -0.37 -6.02 3.51
CA HIS A 33 -0.61 -6.43 2.12
C HIS A 33 -1.36 -7.76 2.12
N PHE A 34 -2.56 -7.76 1.57
CA PHE A 34 -3.40 -8.94 1.47
C PHE A 34 -4.23 -8.91 0.18
N GLY A 35 -4.27 -10.02 -0.54
CA GLY A 35 -5.00 -10.13 -1.81
C GLY A 35 -4.60 -11.38 -2.60
N PRO A 36 -4.99 -11.50 -3.88
CA PRO A 36 -4.69 -12.68 -4.71
C PRO A 36 -3.19 -13.05 -4.74
N ASN A 37 -2.30 -12.05 -4.69
CA ASN A 37 -0.85 -12.25 -4.63
C ASN A 37 -0.39 -13.06 -3.42
N THR A 38 -1.16 -13.10 -2.33
CA THR A 38 -0.87 -13.93 -1.15
C THR A 38 -0.98 -15.43 -1.46
N PHE A 39 -1.79 -15.81 -2.45
CA PHE A 39 -2.10 -17.21 -2.79
C PHE A 39 -1.43 -17.69 -4.09
N TRP A 40 -0.58 -16.84 -4.68
CA TRP A 40 0.08 -17.13 -5.94
C TRP A 40 1.60 -17.16 -5.76
N ASP A 41 2.23 -18.24 -6.21
CA ASP A 41 3.69 -18.41 -6.18
C ASP A 41 4.26 -18.13 -7.60
N PRO A 42 4.90 -16.98 -7.83
CA PRO A 42 5.49 -16.66 -9.12
C PRO A 42 6.71 -17.54 -9.44
N PRO A 43 6.89 -17.96 -10.71
CA PRO A 43 8.17 -18.47 -11.17
C PRO A 43 9.31 -17.47 -10.90
N ARG A 44 10.54 -17.98 -10.67
CA ARG A 44 11.71 -17.19 -10.26
C ARG A 44 12.03 -16.00 -11.19
N GLU A 45 11.68 -16.12 -12.46
CA GLU A 45 11.83 -15.08 -13.48
C GLU A 45 11.01 -13.81 -13.22
N TYR A 46 9.98 -13.91 -12.36
CA TYR A 46 9.07 -12.82 -12.00
C TYR A 46 9.38 -12.19 -10.63
N LEU A 47 10.46 -12.60 -9.96
CA LEU A 47 10.82 -12.12 -8.61
C LEU A 47 11.52 -10.75 -8.58
N TYR A 48 11.93 -10.19 -9.72
CA TYR A 48 12.88 -9.07 -9.78
C TYR A 48 12.40 -7.80 -10.53
N SER A 49 11.09 -7.57 -10.70
CA SER A 49 10.42 -6.32 -11.17
C SER A 49 9.71 -6.43 -12.54
N PRO A 50 8.58 -5.71 -12.78
CA PRO A 50 7.69 -5.03 -11.83
C PRO A 50 6.67 -5.97 -11.16
N ASN A 51 6.02 -5.53 -10.09
CA ASN A 51 5.03 -6.31 -9.35
C ASN A 51 3.90 -6.84 -10.26
N PRO A 52 3.58 -8.15 -10.27
CA PRO A 52 2.69 -8.82 -11.24
C PRO A 52 1.27 -8.33 -11.34
N THR A 53 0.84 -7.49 -10.41
CA THR A 53 -0.53 -7.04 -10.33
C THR A 53 -0.79 -5.89 -11.30
N TYR A 54 -0.71 -6.15 -12.61
CA TYR A 54 -1.10 -5.19 -13.63
C TYR A 54 -2.47 -5.55 -14.22
N HIS A 55 -3.42 -4.67 -13.89
CA HIS A 55 -4.69 -4.36 -14.55
C HIS A 55 -5.75 -5.47 -14.69
N ASN A 56 -6.99 -5.04 -14.46
CA ASN A 56 -8.25 -5.71 -14.80
C ASN A 56 -8.03 -6.83 -15.81
N CYS A 57 -8.27 -8.07 -15.40
CA CYS A 57 -8.13 -9.29 -16.22
C CYS A 57 -9.18 -9.35 -17.38
N TYR A 58 -9.48 -8.20 -17.98
CA TYR A 58 -10.52 -7.95 -18.95
C TYR A 58 -9.97 -7.79 -20.38
N SER A 59 -8.64 -7.66 -20.56
CA SER A 59 -8.04 -7.80 -21.89
C SER A 59 -6.76 -8.62 -21.86
N THR A 60 -6.71 -9.64 -22.70
CA THR A 60 -5.51 -10.44 -23.02
C THR A 60 -4.46 -9.65 -23.80
N GLN A 61 -4.55 -8.32 -23.83
CA GLN A 61 -3.67 -7.40 -24.54
C GLN A 61 -3.67 -6.07 -23.80
N ILE A 62 -2.68 -5.89 -22.93
CA ILE A 62 -2.28 -4.56 -22.48
C ILE A 62 -0.95 -4.29 -23.18
N ASP A 63 -1.01 -3.43 -24.19
CA ASP A 63 0.16 -2.88 -24.87
C ASP A 63 0.90 -1.97 -23.88
N HIS A 64 1.80 -2.56 -23.10
CA HIS A 64 2.85 -1.81 -22.45
C HIS A 64 3.87 -1.49 -23.53
N GLY A 65 3.76 -0.30 -24.15
CA GLY A 65 4.59 0.18 -25.27
C GLY A 65 6.11 0.21 -25.08
N TRP A 66 6.66 -0.51 -24.09
CA TRP A 66 8.08 -0.72 -23.83
C TRP A 66 8.43 -2.15 -23.31
N GLN A 67 7.47 -3.04 -23.07
CA GLN A 67 7.70 -4.35 -22.42
C GLN A 67 7.22 -5.51 -23.30
N THR A 68 7.86 -5.68 -24.45
CA THR A 68 7.67 -6.87 -25.28
C THR A 68 8.51 -8.02 -24.70
N GLY A 69 7.91 -8.91 -23.92
CA GLY A 69 8.55 -10.22 -23.67
C GLY A 69 8.15 -10.99 -22.42
N ALA A 70 7.51 -10.37 -21.42
CA ALA A 70 7.04 -11.08 -20.24
C ALA A 70 5.73 -10.45 -19.76
N HIS A 71 4.60 -10.95 -20.26
CA HIS A 71 3.31 -10.64 -19.65
C HIS A 71 3.23 -11.41 -18.34
N TYR A 72 3.08 -10.69 -17.22
CA TYR A 72 2.67 -11.30 -15.97
C TYR A 72 1.28 -11.93 -16.15
N PRO A 73 1.03 -13.12 -15.60
CA PRO A 73 -0.28 -13.75 -15.73
C PRO A 73 -1.33 -12.95 -14.96
N CYS A 74 -2.45 -12.67 -15.61
CA CYS A 74 -3.67 -12.25 -14.94
C CYS A 74 -4.10 -13.31 -13.93
N LEU A 75 -4.24 -12.95 -12.66
CA LEU A 75 -4.74 -13.87 -11.63
C LEU A 75 -6.27 -13.87 -11.65
N ALA A 76 -6.85 -15.05 -11.87
CA ALA A 76 -8.29 -15.23 -11.78
C ALA A 76 -8.75 -14.97 -10.33
N PRO A 77 -9.93 -14.35 -10.11
CA PRO A 77 -10.41 -14.02 -8.77
C PRO A 77 -10.54 -15.25 -7.86
N GLU A 78 -10.75 -16.44 -8.43
CA GLU A 78 -10.84 -17.72 -7.71
C GLU A 78 -9.52 -18.12 -7.03
N VAL A 79 -8.38 -17.54 -7.42
CA VAL A 79 -7.09 -17.71 -6.72
C VAL A 79 -7.17 -17.14 -5.29
N PHE A 80 -8.00 -16.12 -5.06
CA PHE A 80 -8.25 -15.59 -3.73
C PHE A 80 -9.26 -16.47 -2.97
N ALA A 81 -8.73 -17.48 -2.30
CA ALA A 81 -9.52 -18.47 -1.56
C ALA A 81 -8.95 -18.73 -0.15
N PRO A 82 -8.97 -17.75 0.76
CA PRO A 82 -8.55 -17.98 2.14
C PRO A 82 -9.47 -19.00 2.83
N THR A 83 -8.92 -20.09 3.35
CA THR A 83 -9.70 -21.16 4.00
C THR A 83 -9.97 -20.90 5.49
N ASP A 84 -9.06 -20.19 6.15
CA ASP A 84 -9.06 -19.98 7.61
C ASP A 84 -8.84 -18.50 7.95
N LEU A 85 -9.56 -17.60 7.25
CA LEU A 85 -9.45 -16.16 7.46
C LEU A 85 -10.01 -15.77 8.84
N ASP A 86 -9.13 -15.27 9.72
CA ASP A 86 -9.50 -14.71 11.03
C ASP A 86 -8.92 -13.30 11.19
N CYS A 87 -9.76 -12.29 10.92
CA CYS A 87 -9.37 -10.89 11.10
C CYS A 87 -9.19 -10.51 12.58
N ASP A 88 -9.80 -11.23 13.53
CA ASP A 88 -9.59 -10.97 14.95
C ASP A 88 -8.17 -11.38 15.36
N ASP A 89 -7.62 -12.44 14.76
CA ASP A 89 -6.22 -12.82 14.98
C ASP A 89 -5.24 -11.73 14.54
N TRP A 90 -5.54 -11.07 13.42
CA TRP A 90 -4.77 -9.92 12.95
C TRP A 90 -4.82 -8.77 13.95
N MET A 91 -6.00 -8.49 14.52
CA MET A 91 -6.14 -7.45 15.54
C MET A 91 -5.40 -7.82 16.83
N ARG A 92 -5.44 -9.09 17.25
CA ARG A 92 -4.68 -9.59 18.41
C ARG A 92 -3.18 -9.38 18.20
N ALA A 93 -2.66 -9.72 17.01
CA ALA A 93 -1.25 -9.51 16.67
C ALA A 93 -0.87 -8.01 16.66
N ALA A 94 -1.72 -7.18 16.06
CA ALA A 94 -1.53 -5.73 16.01
C ALA A 94 -1.49 -5.10 17.42
N GLN A 95 -2.39 -5.55 18.30
CA GLN A 95 -2.45 -5.13 19.69
C GLN A 95 -1.23 -5.60 20.49
N ALA A 96 -0.78 -6.84 20.30
CA ALA A 96 0.42 -7.38 20.95
C ALA A 96 1.70 -6.63 20.53
N MET A 97 1.74 -6.13 19.29
CA MET A 97 2.82 -5.26 18.80
C MET A 97 2.73 -3.81 19.34
N GLY A 98 1.61 -3.42 19.95
CA GLY A 98 1.38 -2.06 20.46
C GLY A 98 1.05 -1.04 19.37
N THR A 99 0.56 -1.48 18.21
CA THR A 99 0.13 -0.57 17.14
C THR A 99 -1.18 0.12 17.50
N LYS A 100 -1.35 1.35 17.01
CA LYS A 100 -2.58 2.15 17.23
C LYS A 100 -3.45 2.27 15.97
N GLU A 101 -2.96 1.79 14.83
CA GLU A 101 -3.63 1.84 13.54
C GLU A 101 -3.18 0.68 12.64
N ILE A 102 -4.07 0.23 11.75
CA ILE A 102 -3.79 -0.76 10.72
C ILE A 102 -4.23 -0.20 9.37
N CYS A 103 -3.33 -0.24 8.38
CA CYS A 103 -3.61 0.08 6.99
C CYS A 103 -3.67 -1.22 6.19
N LEU A 104 -4.87 -1.58 5.73
CA LEU A 104 -5.10 -2.72 4.83
C LEU A 104 -5.08 -2.25 3.38
N THR A 105 -4.43 -3.02 2.51
CA THR A 105 -4.55 -2.84 1.04
C THR A 105 -5.93 -3.29 0.58
N ALA A 106 -6.96 -2.48 0.84
CA ALA A 106 -8.34 -2.77 0.43
C ALA A 106 -8.41 -3.11 -1.07
N ALA A 107 -7.65 -2.39 -1.87
CA ALA A 107 -7.22 -2.78 -3.21
C ALA A 107 -5.72 -2.47 -3.32
N HIS A 108 -5.00 -3.28 -4.08
CA HIS A 108 -3.60 -3.05 -4.39
C HIS A 108 -3.47 -2.72 -5.89
N GLU A 109 -2.25 -2.76 -6.40
CA GLU A 109 -2.00 -2.96 -7.83
C GLU A 109 -2.88 -4.14 -8.32
N GLY A 110 -3.35 -4.12 -9.56
CA GLY A 110 -4.13 -5.20 -10.19
C GLY A 110 -5.64 -5.09 -10.05
N GLY A 111 -6.12 -4.27 -9.12
CA GLY A 111 -7.51 -3.85 -9.06
C GLY A 111 -8.49 -4.86 -8.46
N PHE A 112 -8.02 -5.95 -7.86
CA PHE A 112 -8.86 -6.82 -7.04
C PHE A 112 -9.24 -6.07 -5.74
N ALA A 113 -10.54 -5.95 -5.48
CA ALA A 113 -11.08 -5.29 -4.30
C ALA A 113 -11.44 -6.32 -3.22
N LEU A 114 -11.06 -6.04 -1.97
CA LEU A 114 -11.41 -6.86 -0.80
C LEU A 114 -12.81 -6.57 -0.24
N TRP A 115 -13.61 -5.78 -0.95
CA TRP A 115 -14.95 -5.36 -0.53
C TRP A 115 -15.94 -5.43 -1.71
N PRO A 116 -17.24 -5.64 -1.44
CA PRO A 116 -18.31 -5.46 -2.43
C PRO A 116 -18.77 -4.00 -2.58
#